data_AF-A0A2L0BDG9-F1
#
_entry.id   AF-A0A2L0BDG9-F1
#
_cell.length_a   1.000
_cell.length_b   1.000
_cell.length_c   1.000
_cell.angle_alpha   90.00
_cell.angle_beta   90.00
_cell.angle_gamma   90.00
#
_symmetry.space_group_name_H-M   'P 1'
#
loop_
_entity.id
_entity.type
_entity.pdbx_description
1 polymer ?
#
loop_
_entity_poly.entity_id
_entity_poly.type
_entity_poly.pdbx_seq_one_letter_code
_entity_poly.pdbx_strand_id
1 'polypeptide(L)'
;PQLVAYRDYLLNEPHLQGVVSLKECITNPDLALNRGILEPLASLKRVGKIDCQNCVILIDALCDAEYHKPDHGDTITTFLLKHTPTFPSWLKVVGTVRTQFQELTKQLPYTRISLDKGNNDNVQKDMLDYINFRLQNSPSIQNNVTISTPGKVESGNVAQHKFSQHLLHLSQGSFLFAKLTLDLLERGHLVAKSSGYKVLPVNLAQIYLLHFNLRFPTVRSFDKVTHILSVCLSALYPLTLVEIYYSVNSLLVDKFLPWEEFLQRFKLLSGFLVKRL
;
A
#
# COMPACT_ATOMS: atom_id res chain seq x y z
N PRO A 1 1.32 -17.71 15.17
CA PRO A 1 0.56 -16.49 15.56
C PRO A 1 1.05 -16.01 16.94
N GLN A 2 1.12 -14.70 17.20
CA GLN A 2 1.66 -14.18 18.47
C GLN A 2 0.72 -14.42 19.68
N LEU A 3 -0.59 -14.54 19.45
CA LEU A 3 -1.60 -14.80 20.48
C LEU A 3 -2.05 -16.27 20.47
N VAL A 4 -1.11 -17.20 20.71
CA VAL A 4 -1.39 -18.65 20.69
C VAL A 4 -2.47 -19.03 21.69
N ALA A 5 -2.40 -18.53 22.92
CA ALA A 5 -3.39 -18.81 23.95
C ALA A 5 -4.82 -18.39 23.57
N TYR A 6 -4.97 -17.26 22.87
CA TYR A 6 -6.28 -16.82 22.38
C TYR A 6 -6.78 -17.68 21.23
N ARG A 7 -5.89 -18.09 20.30
CA ARG A 7 -6.25 -19.05 19.25
C ARG A 7 -6.74 -20.36 19.86
N ASP A 8 -6.04 -20.91 20.84
CA ASP A 8 -6.42 -22.18 21.45
C ASP A 8 -7.71 -22.04 22.25
N TYR A 9 -7.93 -20.92 22.93
CA TYR A 9 -9.22 -20.62 23.56
C TYR A 9 -10.36 -20.54 22.54
N LEU A 10 -10.16 -19.82 21.43
CA LEU A 10 -11.12 -19.71 20.34
C LEU A 10 -11.46 -21.06 19.71
N LEU A 11 -10.46 -21.93 19.50
CA LEU A 11 -10.68 -23.25 18.91
C LEU A 11 -11.45 -24.20 19.83
N ASN A 12 -11.31 -24.04 21.15
CA ASN A 12 -11.97 -24.89 22.14
C ASN A 12 -13.36 -24.39 22.58
N GLU A 13 -13.72 -23.14 22.24
CA GLU A 13 -14.98 -22.52 22.66
C GLU A 13 -15.92 -22.23 21.46
N PRO A 14 -16.86 -23.14 21.15
CA PRO A 14 -17.77 -22.98 19.99
C PRO A 14 -18.63 -21.72 20.05
N HIS A 15 -19.04 -21.31 21.26
CA HIS A 15 -19.81 -20.07 21.44
C HIS A 15 -19.01 -18.84 21.00
N LEU A 16 -17.71 -18.82 21.29
CA LEU A 16 -16.82 -17.73 20.92
C LEU A 16 -16.61 -17.69 19.42
N GLN A 17 -16.46 -18.85 18.77
CA GLN A 17 -16.40 -18.96 17.30
C GLN A 17 -17.65 -18.39 16.64
N GLY A 18 -18.83 -18.61 17.23
CA GLY A 18 -20.08 -18.00 16.76
C GLY A 18 -20.04 -16.47 16.82
N VAL A 19 -19.62 -15.92 17.96
CA VAL A 19 -19.54 -14.46 18.20
C VAL A 19 -18.57 -13.76 17.24
N VAL A 20 -17.44 -14.38 16.91
CA VAL A 20 -16.46 -13.81 15.97
C VAL A 20 -16.65 -14.28 14.52
N SER A 21 -17.75 -14.96 14.22
CA SER A 21 -18.06 -15.37 12.86
C SER A 21 -18.26 -14.15 11.96
N LEU A 22 -17.97 -14.28 10.67
CA LEU A 22 -18.11 -13.17 9.72
C LEU A 22 -19.53 -12.57 9.74
N LYS A 23 -20.55 -13.42 9.87
CA LYS A 23 -21.95 -13.00 9.95
C LYS A 23 -22.21 -12.13 11.18
N GLU A 24 -21.75 -12.56 12.36
CA GLU A 24 -21.97 -11.81 13.60
C GLU A 24 -21.13 -10.54 13.67
N CYS A 25 -19.91 -10.56 13.13
CA CYS A 25 -19.08 -9.35 12.98
C CYS A 25 -19.76 -8.28 12.11
N ILE A 26 -20.50 -8.67 11.07
CA ILE A 26 -21.28 -7.74 10.24
C ILE A 26 -22.56 -7.29 10.96
N THR A 27 -23.24 -8.22 11.64
CA THR A 27 -24.54 -7.98 12.27
C THR A 27 -24.41 -7.11 13.52
N ASN A 28 -23.40 -7.38 14.37
CA ASN A 28 -23.15 -6.66 15.61
C ASN A 28 -21.64 -6.59 15.92
N PRO A 29 -20.91 -5.64 15.27
CA PRO A 29 -19.48 -5.49 15.46
C PRO A 29 -19.10 -5.10 16.90
N ASP A 30 -19.99 -4.41 17.62
CA ASP A 30 -19.78 -4.04 19.02
C ASP A 30 -19.66 -5.26 19.94
N LEU A 31 -20.59 -6.20 19.78
CA LEU A 31 -20.61 -7.44 20.55
C LEU A 31 -19.42 -8.32 20.19
N ALA A 32 -19.13 -8.43 18.89
CA ALA A 32 -17.99 -9.21 18.38
C ALA A 32 -16.66 -8.70 18.92
N LEU A 33 -16.45 -7.37 18.98
CA LEU A 33 -15.23 -6.82 19.58
C LEU A 33 -15.17 -7.08 21.09
N ASN A 34 -16.22 -6.72 21.84
CA ASN A 34 -16.16 -6.77 23.30
C ASN A 34 -16.11 -8.21 23.82
N ARG A 35 -17.07 -9.05 23.46
CA ARG A 35 -17.17 -10.44 23.94
C ARG A 35 -16.30 -11.40 23.15
N GLY A 36 -16.11 -11.13 21.87
CA GLY A 36 -15.32 -11.98 21.00
C GLY A 36 -13.82 -11.78 21.18
N ILE A 37 -13.35 -10.55 21.43
CA ILE A 37 -11.92 -10.21 21.39
C ILE A 37 -11.43 -9.67 22.73
N LEU A 38 -11.98 -8.55 23.23
CA LEU A 38 -11.42 -7.83 24.38
C LEU A 38 -11.55 -8.61 25.69
N GLU A 39 -12.74 -9.15 25.99
CA GLU A 39 -12.98 -9.93 27.21
C GLU A 39 -12.14 -11.21 27.28
N PRO A 40 -12.08 -12.06 26.23
CA PRO A 40 -11.20 -13.22 26.21
C PRO A 40 -9.73 -12.87 26.38
N LEU A 41 -9.24 -11.84 25.67
CA LEU A 41 -7.85 -11.41 25.79
C LEU A 41 -7.53 -10.91 27.21
N ALA A 42 -8.43 -10.14 27.82
CA ALA A 42 -8.27 -9.70 29.20
C ALA A 42 -8.27 -10.86 30.20
N SER A 43 -9.15 -11.85 30.01
CA SER A 43 -9.22 -13.06 30.84
C SER A 43 -7.92 -13.87 30.76
N LEU A 44 -7.45 -14.15 29.54
CA LEU A 44 -6.21 -14.87 29.29
C LEU A 44 -4.98 -14.13 29.84
N LYS A 45 -4.96 -12.81 29.74
CA LYS A 45 -3.91 -11.97 30.35
C LYS A 45 -3.91 -12.08 31.87
N ARG A 46 -5.09 -12.06 32.50
CA ARG A 46 -5.25 -12.16 33.97
C ARG A 46 -4.74 -13.48 34.53
N VAL A 47 -4.92 -14.58 33.78
CA VAL A 47 -4.44 -15.92 34.19
C VAL A 47 -3.00 -16.21 33.75
N GLY A 48 -2.25 -15.20 33.27
CA GLY A 48 -0.84 -15.37 32.88
C GLY A 48 -0.61 -16.19 31.62
N LYS A 49 -1.63 -16.37 30.77
CA LYS A 49 -1.47 -17.07 29.47
C LYS A 49 -0.98 -16.15 28.35
N ILE A 50 -0.99 -14.84 28.58
CA ILE A 50 -0.47 -13.82 27.66
C ILE A 50 0.59 -13.03 28.41
N ASP A 51 1.86 -13.27 28.14
CA ASP A 51 2.96 -12.63 28.89
C ASP A 51 3.40 -11.27 28.35
N CYS A 52 2.92 -10.85 27.18
CA CYS A 52 3.37 -9.59 26.55
C CYS A 52 3.01 -8.37 27.42
N GLN A 53 3.99 -7.50 27.69
CA GLN A 53 3.75 -6.24 28.42
C GLN A 53 2.85 -5.29 27.64
N ASN A 54 3.08 -5.18 26.32
CA ASN A 54 2.26 -4.44 25.39
C ASN A 54 1.98 -5.30 24.15
N CYS A 55 0.78 -5.19 23.61
CA CYS A 55 0.38 -5.73 22.31
C CYS A 55 -0.10 -4.58 21.45
N VAL A 56 0.18 -4.61 20.15
CA VAL A 56 -0.18 -3.54 19.21
C VAL A 56 -1.10 -4.11 18.13
N ILE A 57 -2.23 -3.45 17.93
CA ILE A 57 -3.07 -3.60 16.75
C ILE A 57 -2.66 -2.49 15.78
N LEU A 58 -2.03 -2.89 14.68
CA LEU A 58 -1.71 -1.99 13.58
C LEU A 58 -2.90 -1.94 12.61
N ILE A 59 -3.41 -0.74 12.37
CA ILE A 59 -4.44 -0.48 11.37
C ILE A 59 -3.82 0.45 10.33
N ASP A 60 -3.47 -0.13 9.19
CA ASP A 60 -2.92 0.64 8.09
C ASP A 60 -4.05 1.34 7.31
N ALA A 61 -3.82 2.61 6.95
CA ALA A 61 -4.68 3.47 6.15
C ALA A 61 -6.14 3.56 6.65
N LEU A 62 -6.34 4.11 7.85
CA LEU A 62 -7.68 4.39 8.41
C LEU A 62 -8.59 5.18 7.45
N CYS A 63 -8.01 6.05 6.63
CA CYS A 63 -8.74 6.84 5.64
C CYS A 63 -9.35 6.00 4.51
N ASP A 64 -8.81 4.82 4.20
CA ASP A 64 -9.27 4.02 3.06
C ASP A 64 -10.66 3.42 3.35
N ALA A 65 -10.99 3.21 4.62
CA ALA A 65 -12.31 2.72 5.04
C ALA A 65 -13.44 3.76 4.85
N GLU A 66 -13.11 5.05 4.75
CA GLU A 66 -14.13 6.09 4.60
C GLU A 66 -14.76 6.11 3.20
N TYR A 67 -14.03 5.68 2.17
CA TYR A 67 -14.58 5.59 0.81
C TYR A 67 -15.74 4.61 0.70
N HIS A 68 -15.80 3.65 1.61
CA HIS A 68 -16.83 2.61 1.67
C HIS A 68 -17.68 2.74 2.93
N LYS A 69 -17.85 3.98 3.44
CA LYS A 69 -18.70 4.25 4.58
C LYS A 69 -20.08 3.59 4.34
N PRO A 70 -20.54 2.71 5.25
CA PRO A 70 -21.83 2.08 5.07
C PRO A 70 -22.95 3.11 5.26
N ASP A 71 -24.08 2.90 4.59
CA ASP A 71 -25.28 3.73 4.77
C ASP A 71 -25.74 3.74 6.24
N HIS A 72 -25.45 2.65 6.96
CA HIS A 72 -25.75 2.47 8.38
C HIS A 72 -24.55 1.85 9.10
N GLY A 73 -24.19 2.43 10.26
CA GLY A 73 -23.13 1.92 11.13
C GLY A 73 -21.89 2.80 11.20
N ASP A 74 -20.88 2.30 11.89
CA ASP A 74 -19.63 2.98 12.14
C ASP A 74 -18.63 2.78 10.99
N THR A 75 -17.81 3.80 10.70
CA THR A 75 -16.55 3.57 9.98
C THR A 75 -15.52 3.01 10.95
N ILE A 76 -14.38 2.50 10.45
CA ILE A 76 -13.32 2.03 11.35
C ILE A 76 -12.92 3.13 12.35
N THR A 77 -12.87 4.38 11.90
CA THR A 77 -12.51 5.52 12.75
C THR A 77 -13.54 5.78 13.86
N THR A 78 -14.83 5.83 13.54
CA THR A 78 -15.88 6.07 14.56
C THR A 78 -16.05 4.87 15.48
N PHE A 79 -15.88 3.66 14.95
CA PHE A 79 -15.87 2.42 15.72
C PHE A 79 -14.74 2.42 16.77
N LEU A 80 -13.52 2.79 16.36
CA LEU A 80 -12.39 2.92 17.29
C LEU A 80 -12.64 4.01 18.34
N LEU A 81 -13.20 5.15 17.95
CA LEU A 81 -13.53 6.23 18.89
C LEU A 81 -14.47 5.72 19.99
N LYS A 82 -15.52 4.99 19.60
CA LYS A 82 -16.52 4.40 20.50
C LYS A 82 -15.93 3.38 21.47
N HIS A 83 -15.04 2.51 20.98
CA HIS A 83 -14.53 1.37 21.77
C HIS A 83 -13.18 1.60 22.45
N THR A 84 -12.41 2.61 22.07
CA THR A 84 -11.11 2.90 22.72
C THR A 84 -11.17 2.87 24.26
N PRO A 85 -12.20 3.42 24.93
CA PRO A 85 -12.29 3.37 26.39
C PRO A 85 -12.36 1.95 26.98
N THR A 86 -12.80 0.95 26.22
CA THR A 86 -12.90 -0.45 26.68
C THR A 86 -11.62 -1.25 26.45
N PHE A 87 -10.64 -0.69 25.73
CA PHE A 87 -9.38 -1.38 25.48
C PHE A 87 -8.56 -1.48 26.77
N PRO A 88 -7.99 -2.67 27.08
CA PRO A 88 -7.12 -2.80 28.22
C PRO A 88 -5.82 -2.02 27.98
N SER A 89 -5.22 -1.49 29.05
CA SER A 89 -4.06 -0.59 28.95
C SER A 89 -2.84 -1.18 28.24
N TRP A 90 -2.70 -2.51 28.20
CA TRP A 90 -1.62 -3.21 27.50
C TRP A 90 -1.88 -3.41 26.00
N LEU A 91 -3.12 -3.25 25.52
CA LEU A 91 -3.47 -3.39 24.12
C LEU A 91 -3.57 -2.01 23.46
N LYS A 92 -2.61 -1.69 22.61
CA LYS A 92 -2.49 -0.39 21.94
C LYS A 92 -2.98 -0.47 20.51
N VAL A 93 -3.55 0.62 20.01
CA VAL A 93 -3.88 0.78 18.59
C VAL A 93 -2.89 1.77 17.98
N VAL A 94 -2.30 1.38 16.85
CA VAL A 94 -1.50 2.27 16.00
C VAL A 94 -2.21 2.33 14.66
N GLY A 95 -2.78 3.49 14.34
CA GLY A 95 -3.44 3.75 13.07
C GLY A 95 -2.57 4.64 12.18
N THR A 96 -2.47 4.34 10.89
CA THR A 96 -1.88 5.26 9.91
C THR A 96 -3.01 5.97 9.15
N VAL A 97 -2.78 7.24 8.78
CA VAL A 97 -3.72 8.04 7.99
C VAL A 97 -2.91 8.96 7.08
N ARG A 98 -3.37 9.16 5.85
CA ARG A 98 -2.75 10.14 4.95
C ARG A 98 -3.03 11.54 5.48
N THR A 99 -2.04 12.43 5.42
CA THR A 99 -2.16 13.81 5.94
C THR A 99 -3.35 14.57 5.36
N GLN A 100 -3.67 14.37 4.08
CA GLN A 100 -4.85 14.96 3.42
C GLN A 100 -6.20 14.54 4.03
N PHE A 101 -6.22 13.47 4.81
CA PHE A 101 -7.41 12.91 5.46
C PHE A 101 -7.31 12.88 7.00
N GLN A 102 -6.39 13.66 7.58
CA GLN A 102 -6.21 13.72 9.03
C GLN A 102 -7.47 14.13 9.80
N GLU A 103 -8.36 14.91 9.16
CA GLU A 103 -9.65 15.36 9.67
C GLU A 103 -10.51 14.22 10.21
N LEU A 104 -10.52 13.08 9.51
CA LEU A 104 -11.30 11.90 9.88
C LEU A 104 -10.97 11.41 11.29
N THR A 105 -9.68 11.47 11.63
CA THR A 105 -9.18 10.95 12.90
C THR A 105 -9.21 11.98 14.02
N LYS A 106 -9.63 13.23 13.79
CA LYS A 106 -9.48 14.34 14.74
C LYS A 106 -10.05 14.08 16.13
N GLN A 107 -11.15 13.34 16.19
CA GLN A 107 -11.85 13.03 17.43
C GLN A 107 -11.20 11.87 18.21
N LEU A 108 -10.33 11.07 17.57
CA LEU A 108 -9.63 9.99 18.26
C LEU A 108 -8.72 10.55 19.36
N PRO A 109 -8.80 10.01 20.60
CA PRO A 109 -7.98 10.44 21.73
C PRO A 109 -6.56 9.85 21.67
N TYR A 110 -5.98 9.76 20.47
CA TYR A 110 -4.69 9.13 20.23
C TYR A 110 -3.57 10.16 20.10
N THR A 111 -2.36 9.77 20.48
CA THR A 111 -1.15 10.55 20.20
C THR A 111 -0.92 10.63 18.70
N ARG A 112 -0.72 11.85 18.18
CA ARG A 112 -0.48 12.09 16.76
C ARG A 112 1.00 12.23 16.48
N ILE A 113 1.49 11.43 15.56
CA ILE A 113 2.85 11.51 15.02
C ILE A 113 2.72 11.78 13.53
N SER A 114 3.23 12.92 13.07
CA SER A 114 3.29 13.26 11.65
C SER A 114 4.68 12.96 11.13
N LEU A 115 4.75 12.17 10.05
CA LEU A 115 5.97 11.90 9.30
C LEU A 115 6.21 12.95 8.19
N ASP A 116 5.18 13.72 7.84
CA ASP A 116 5.18 14.68 6.72
C ASP A 116 5.68 16.08 7.12
N LYS A 117 6.46 16.18 8.20
CA LYS A 117 7.08 17.46 8.58
C LYS A 117 8.07 17.87 7.47
N GLY A 118 7.65 18.80 6.61
CA GLY A 118 8.47 19.36 5.55
C GLY A 118 9.82 19.81 6.11
N ASN A 119 10.91 19.43 5.42
CA ASN A 119 12.30 19.64 5.86
C ASN A 119 12.69 18.98 7.19
N ASN A 120 12.31 17.71 7.41
CA ASN A 120 13.08 16.91 8.36
C ASN A 120 14.45 16.60 7.75
N ASP A 121 15.50 17.26 8.24
CA ASP A 121 16.88 17.08 7.79
C ASP A 121 17.32 15.60 7.82
N ASN A 122 16.79 14.81 8.77
CA ASN A 122 17.08 13.37 8.83
C ASN A 122 16.44 12.63 7.65
N VAL A 123 15.21 12.95 7.27
CA VAL A 123 14.55 12.33 6.10
C VAL A 123 15.26 12.71 4.81
N GLN A 124 15.69 13.97 4.68
CA GLN A 124 16.45 14.40 3.51
C GLN A 124 17.80 13.69 3.44
N LYS A 125 18.48 13.52 4.58
CA LYS A 125 19.74 12.78 4.68
C LYS A 125 19.54 11.30 4.31
N ASP A 126 18.58 10.62 4.94
CA ASP A 126 18.30 9.21 4.66
C ASP A 126 17.91 8.98 3.19
N MET A 127 17.15 9.92 2.60
CA MET A 127 16.79 9.88 1.18
C MET A 127 18.02 10.04 0.29
N LEU A 128 18.88 11.02 0.60
CA LEU A 128 20.10 11.26 -0.14
C LEU A 128 21.06 10.06 -0.04
N ASP A 129 21.18 9.47 1.15
CA ASP A 129 21.96 8.26 1.40
C ASP A 129 21.40 7.08 0.60
N TYR A 130 20.09 6.90 0.56
CA TYR A 130 19.43 5.89 -0.28
C TYR A 130 19.71 6.08 -1.78
N ILE A 131 19.56 7.31 -2.29
CA ILE A 131 19.82 7.64 -3.71
C ILE A 131 21.28 7.38 -4.05
N ASN A 132 22.21 7.84 -3.22
CA ASN A 132 23.65 7.63 -3.42
C ASN A 132 24.02 6.15 -3.34
N PHE A 133 23.44 5.41 -2.39
CA PHE A 133 23.62 3.96 -2.30
C PHE A 133 23.19 3.27 -3.59
N ARG A 134 22.01 3.59 -4.13
CA ARG A 134 21.52 3.02 -5.40
C ARG A 134 22.42 3.39 -6.58
N LEU A 135 22.90 4.63 -6.64
CA LEU A 135 23.85 5.07 -7.68
C LEU A 135 25.17 4.32 -7.60
N GLN A 136 25.75 4.18 -6.41
CA GLN A 136 27.04 3.50 -6.22
C GLN A 136 26.97 2.01 -6.53
N ASN A 137 25.83 1.36 -6.28
CA ASN A 137 25.65 -0.08 -6.44
C ASN A 137 25.03 -0.49 -7.78
N SER A 138 24.70 0.45 -8.69
CA SER A 138 24.11 0.13 -9.99
C SER A 138 24.85 0.81 -11.15
N PRO A 139 25.73 0.08 -11.87
CA PRO A 139 26.43 0.60 -13.04
C PRO A 139 25.47 1.11 -14.13
N SER A 140 24.30 0.49 -14.27
CA SER A 140 23.26 0.91 -15.22
C SER A 140 22.77 2.32 -14.92
N ILE A 141 22.51 2.65 -13.64
CA ILE A 141 22.09 3.99 -13.25
C ILE A 141 23.24 4.99 -13.45
N GLN A 142 24.48 4.63 -13.08
CA GLN A 142 25.65 5.50 -13.28
C GLN A 142 25.84 5.89 -14.75
N ASN A 143 25.75 4.91 -15.64
CA ASN A 143 25.90 5.12 -17.09
C ASN A 143 24.75 5.94 -17.68
N ASN A 144 23.56 5.86 -17.09
CA ASN A 144 22.38 6.59 -17.53
C ASN A 144 22.47 8.09 -17.18
N VAL A 145 22.97 8.38 -15.98
CA VAL A 145 23.08 9.72 -15.40
C VAL A 145 24.32 10.47 -15.87
N THR A 146 25.43 9.75 -16.12
CA THR A 146 26.68 10.39 -16.55
C THR A 146 26.57 10.84 -17.99
N ILE A 147 26.52 12.17 -18.20
CA ILE A 147 26.39 12.76 -19.53
C ILE A 147 27.72 12.62 -20.29
N SER A 148 27.76 11.81 -21.34
CA SER A 148 28.84 11.82 -22.33
C SER A 148 28.53 12.84 -23.43
N THR A 149 28.65 14.14 -23.12
CA THR A 149 28.59 15.17 -24.17
C THR A 149 29.96 15.26 -24.85
N PRO A 150 30.08 15.09 -26.18
CA PRO A 150 31.35 15.31 -26.86
C PRO A 150 31.76 16.79 -26.68
N GLY A 151 32.92 17.03 -26.05
CA GLY A 151 33.52 18.36 -25.88
C GLY A 151 33.44 19.00 -24.49
N LYS A 152 32.71 18.41 -23.52
CA LYS A 152 32.75 18.81 -22.10
C LYS A 152 32.73 17.59 -21.21
N VAL A 153 33.90 17.17 -20.75
CA VAL A 153 34.03 16.06 -19.77
C VAL A 153 33.78 16.65 -18.39
N GLU A 154 32.52 16.72 -17.97
CA GLU A 154 32.21 16.92 -16.56
C GLU A 154 32.57 15.63 -15.80
N SER A 155 33.26 15.74 -14.66
CA SER A 155 33.63 14.57 -13.86
C SER A 155 32.37 13.78 -13.49
N GLY A 156 32.38 12.45 -13.69
CA GLY A 156 31.22 11.59 -13.42
C GLY A 156 30.67 11.75 -12.00
N ASN A 157 31.54 12.04 -11.02
CA ASN A 157 31.14 12.32 -9.65
C ASN A 157 30.31 13.61 -9.51
N VAL A 158 30.63 14.64 -10.29
CA VAL A 158 29.87 15.91 -10.29
C VAL A 158 28.50 15.72 -10.93
N ALA A 159 28.41 14.97 -12.02
CA ALA A 159 27.15 14.65 -12.68
C ALA A 159 26.22 13.84 -11.75
N GLN A 160 26.76 12.79 -11.11
CA GLN A 160 26.03 11.98 -10.14
C GLN A 160 25.55 12.81 -8.94
N HIS A 161 26.41 13.69 -8.40
CA HIS A 161 26.01 14.56 -7.29
C HIS A 161 24.87 15.50 -7.67
N LYS A 162 24.94 16.16 -8.85
CA LYS A 162 23.86 17.01 -9.37
C LYS A 162 22.56 16.24 -9.53
N PHE A 163 22.62 15.02 -10.04
CA PHE A 163 21.46 14.15 -10.18
C PHE A 163 20.87 13.76 -8.81
N SER A 164 21.69 13.36 -7.84
CA SER A 164 21.22 13.02 -6.50
C SER A 164 20.48 14.18 -5.84
N GLN A 165 21.02 15.40 -5.95
CA GLN A 165 20.37 16.61 -5.42
C GLN A 165 19.05 16.91 -6.15
N HIS A 166 19.02 16.74 -7.47
CA HIS A 166 17.80 16.96 -8.24
C HIS A 166 16.70 15.93 -7.90
N LEU A 167 17.05 14.64 -7.82
CA LEU A 167 16.11 13.59 -7.45
C LEU A 167 15.63 13.73 -6.01
N LEU A 168 16.51 14.12 -5.08
CA LEU A 168 16.14 14.45 -3.71
C LEU A 168 15.04 15.52 -3.70
N HIS A 169 15.25 16.61 -4.43
CA HIS A 169 14.26 17.68 -4.54
C HIS A 169 12.93 17.20 -5.17
N LEU A 170 12.98 16.42 -6.25
CA LEU A 170 11.76 15.88 -6.87
C LEU A 170 11.01 14.89 -5.97
N SER A 171 11.72 14.13 -5.14
CA SER A 171 11.12 13.10 -4.30
C SER A 171 10.19 13.65 -3.24
N GLN A 172 10.41 14.89 -2.77
CA GLN A 172 9.61 15.51 -1.71
C GLN A 172 9.44 14.59 -0.48
N GLY A 173 10.48 13.80 -0.14
CA GLY A 173 10.46 12.83 0.97
C GLY A 173 9.85 11.47 0.64
N SER A 174 9.33 11.26 -0.56
CA SER A 174 8.75 9.97 -0.98
C SER A 174 9.81 8.97 -1.44
N PHE A 175 10.12 8.01 -0.58
CA PHE A 175 11.07 6.93 -0.90
C PHE A 175 10.54 6.05 -2.03
N LEU A 176 9.22 5.89 -2.12
CA LEU A 176 8.58 5.16 -3.21
C LEU A 176 8.86 5.85 -4.56
N PHE A 177 8.75 7.17 -4.63
CA PHE A 177 9.03 7.93 -5.84
C PHE A 177 10.49 7.79 -6.27
N ALA A 178 11.44 7.99 -5.33
CA ALA A 178 12.87 7.85 -5.59
C ALA A 178 13.20 6.43 -6.05
N LYS A 179 12.70 5.41 -5.33
CA LYS A 179 12.87 4.00 -5.69
C LYS A 179 12.38 3.71 -7.10
N LEU A 180 11.13 4.04 -7.43
CA LEU A 180 10.56 3.71 -8.73
C LEU A 180 11.27 4.46 -9.87
N THR A 181 11.67 5.71 -9.66
CA THR A 181 12.46 6.47 -10.64
C THR A 181 13.81 5.80 -10.90
N LEU A 182 14.52 5.38 -9.84
CA LEU A 182 15.79 4.66 -9.96
C LEU A 182 15.61 3.29 -10.61
N ASP A 183 14.54 2.56 -10.29
CA ASP A 183 14.20 1.27 -10.91
C ASP A 183 13.97 1.43 -12.44
N LEU A 184 13.35 2.54 -12.87
CA LEU A 184 13.14 2.86 -14.29
C LEU A 184 14.47 3.17 -15.01
N LEU A 185 15.38 3.91 -14.37
CA LEU A 185 16.71 4.20 -14.91
C LEU A 185 17.56 2.93 -15.02
N GLU A 186 17.53 2.09 -13.98
CA GLU A 186 18.26 0.83 -13.91
C GLU A 186 17.85 -0.15 -15.01
N ARG A 187 16.55 -0.20 -15.33
CA ARG A 187 15.99 -1.01 -16.42
C ARG A 187 16.16 -0.37 -17.81
N GLY A 188 16.70 0.84 -17.90
CA GLY A 188 16.84 1.57 -19.17
C GLY A 188 15.51 2.07 -19.75
N HIS A 189 14.43 2.08 -18.97
CA HIS A 189 13.12 2.59 -19.38
C HIS A 189 13.04 4.12 -19.32
N LEU A 190 14.02 4.76 -18.68
CA LEU A 190 14.17 6.20 -18.56
C LEU A 190 15.63 6.55 -18.82
N VAL A 191 15.90 7.69 -19.48
CA VAL A 191 17.26 8.11 -19.83
C VAL A 191 17.49 9.57 -19.42
N ALA A 192 18.26 9.79 -18.35
CA ALA A 192 18.52 11.08 -17.72
C ALA A 192 19.76 11.81 -18.28
N LYS A 193 19.95 11.80 -19.61
CA LYS A 193 21.15 12.37 -20.28
C LYS A 193 21.11 13.89 -20.51
N SER A 194 20.01 14.56 -20.18
CA SER A 194 19.89 16.02 -20.36
C SER A 194 20.25 16.76 -19.07
N SER A 195 20.95 17.88 -19.20
CA SER A 195 21.40 18.71 -18.06
C SER A 195 20.26 19.27 -17.19
N GLY A 196 19.04 19.31 -17.72
CA GLY A 196 17.86 19.80 -17.00
C GLY A 196 16.96 18.72 -16.43
N TYR A 197 17.27 17.43 -16.61
CA TYR A 197 16.50 16.28 -16.10
C TYR A 197 14.98 16.32 -16.37
N LYS A 198 14.52 17.09 -17.38
CA LYS A 198 13.09 17.31 -17.67
C LYS A 198 12.31 16.04 -18.05
N VAL A 199 13.04 14.98 -18.38
CA VAL A 199 12.48 13.67 -18.72
C VAL A 199 12.06 12.88 -17.48
N LEU A 200 12.59 13.23 -16.30
CA LEU A 200 12.22 12.57 -15.05
C LEU A 200 10.75 12.88 -14.73
N PRO A 201 9.97 11.87 -14.32
CA PRO A 201 8.64 12.09 -13.77
C PRO A 201 8.69 13.10 -12.61
N VAL A 202 7.64 13.91 -12.43
CA VAL A 202 7.57 14.88 -11.32
C VAL A 202 6.65 14.42 -10.17
N ASN A 203 5.94 13.30 -10.36
CA ASN A 203 5.11 12.69 -9.31
C ASN A 203 4.89 11.19 -9.58
N LEU A 204 4.31 10.47 -8.60
CA LEU A 204 4.01 9.04 -8.71
C LEU A 204 3.03 8.72 -9.84
N ALA A 205 2.06 9.60 -10.14
CA ALA A 205 1.09 9.36 -11.20
C ALA A 205 1.76 9.28 -12.57
N GLN A 206 2.76 10.13 -12.84
CA GLN A 206 3.55 10.07 -14.07
C GLN A 206 4.41 8.81 -14.15
N ILE A 207 4.98 8.34 -13.02
CA ILE A 207 5.70 7.06 -12.95
C ILE A 207 4.75 5.90 -13.32
N TYR A 208 3.57 5.85 -12.70
CA TYR A 208 2.59 4.79 -12.99
C TYR A 208 2.10 4.85 -14.43
N LEU A 209 1.84 6.04 -14.97
CA LEU A 209 1.48 6.22 -16.37
C LEU A 209 2.58 5.72 -17.31
N LEU A 210 3.85 6.02 -17.02
CA LEU A 210 4.98 5.51 -17.79
C LEU A 210 5.04 3.98 -17.74
N HIS A 211 4.91 3.37 -16.56
CA HIS A 211 4.85 1.91 -16.42
C HIS A 211 3.70 1.30 -17.23
N PHE A 212 2.52 1.90 -17.21
CA PHE A 212 1.38 1.47 -18.02
C PHE A 212 1.66 1.61 -19.52
N ASN A 213 2.20 2.74 -19.97
CA ASN A 213 2.52 2.97 -21.39
C ASN A 213 3.61 2.02 -21.91
N LEU A 214 4.60 1.68 -21.08
CA LEU A 214 5.62 0.68 -21.43
C LEU A 214 5.01 -0.72 -21.58
N ARG A 215 4.00 -1.06 -20.76
CA ARG A 215 3.31 -2.34 -20.84
C ARG A 215 2.30 -2.39 -21.99
N PHE A 216 1.60 -1.28 -22.21
CA PHE A 216 0.50 -1.13 -23.17
C PHE A 216 0.77 0.10 -24.07
N PRO A 217 1.65 -0.01 -25.09
CA PRO A 217 2.06 1.13 -25.90
C PRO A 217 0.95 1.69 -26.81
N THR A 218 -0.16 0.96 -26.97
CA THR A 218 -1.28 1.35 -27.82
C THR A 218 -2.60 1.16 -27.09
N VAL A 219 -3.60 1.97 -27.45
CA VAL A 219 -4.99 1.83 -26.94
C VAL A 219 -5.49 0.40 -27.12
N ARG A 220 -5.27 -0.20 -28.31
CA ARG A 220 -5.65 -1.58 -28.61
C ARG A 220 -5.00 -2.63 -27.69
N SER A 221 -3.78 -2.39 -27.21
CA SER A 221 -3.12 -3.29 -26.27
C SER A 221 -3.69 -3.18 -24.86
N PHE A 222 -4.10 -1.97 -24.46
CA PHE A 222 -4.76 -1.71 -23.18
C PHE A 222 -6.19 -2.25 -23.18
N ASP A 223 -6.94 -2.08 -24.27
CA ASP A 223 -8.33 -2.56 -24.43
C ASP A 223 -8.48 -4.05 -24.11
N LYS A 224 -7.43 -4.85 -24.34
CA LYS A 224 -7.42 -6.28 -24.02
C LYS A 224 -7.59 -6.58 -22.53
N VAL A 225 -7.13 -5.69 -21.67
CA VAL A 225 -7.11 -5.87 -20.21
C VAL A 225 -8.08 -4.93 -19.47
N THR A 226 -8.67 -3.94 -20.15
CA THR A 226 -9.55 -2.93 -19.54
C THR A 226 -10.67 -3.55 -18.71
N HIS A 227 -11.41 -4.52 -19.24
CA HIS A 227 -12.52 -5.14 -18.50
C HIS A 227 -12.05 -5.88 -17.24
N ILE A 228 -10.88 -6.50 -17.27
CA ILE A 228 -10.29 -7.15 -16.09
C ILE A 228 -9.98 -6.10 -15.02
N LEU A 229 -9.35 -4.99 -15.42
CA LEU A 229 -9.05 -3.89 -14.52
C LEU A 229 -10.33 -3.24 -13.96
N SER A 230 -11.35 -3.03 -14.78
CA SER A 230 -12.65 -2.49 -14.34
C SER A 230 -13.29 -3.38 -13.29
N VAL A 231 -13.36 -4.70 -13.51
CA VAL A 231 -13.88 -5.65 -12.52
C VAL A 231 -13.08 -5.58 -11.21
N CYS A 232 -11.75 -5.61 -11.29
CA CYS A 232 -10.89 -5.54 -10.11
C CYS A 232 -11.04 -4.21 -9.33
N LEU A 233 -11.21 -3.09 -10.03
CA LEU A 233 -11.38 -1.77 -9.42
C LEU A 233 -12.76 -1.59 -8.80
N SER A 234 -13.79 -2.22 -9.36
CA SER A 234 -15.16 -2.16 -8.84
C SER A 234 -15.41 -3.14 -7.68
N ALA A 235 -14.53 -4.11 -7.47
CA ALA A 235 -14.69 -5.11 -6.42
C ALA A 235 -14.42 -4.54 -5.01
N LEU A 236 -15.36 -4.77 -4.09
CA LEU A 236 -15.20 -4.41 -2.66
C LEU A 236 -14.33 -5.40 -1.89
N TYR A 237 -14.15 -6.60 -2.43
CA TYR A 237 -13.36 -7.67 -1.82
C TYR A 237 -12.38 -8.23 -2.85
N PRO A 238 -11.23 -8.76 -2.41
CA PRO A 238 -10.31 -9.45 -3.29
C PRO A 238 -11.02 -10.61 -3.99
N LEU A 239 -11.02 -10.59 -5.31
CA LEU A 239 -11.62 -11.63 -6.14
C LEU A 239 -10.59 -12.72 -6.44
N THR A 240 -11.06 -13.97 -6.46
CA THR A 240 -10.35 -15.09 -7.04
C THR A 240 -10.26 -14.95 -8.55
N LEU A 241 -9.30 -15.64 -9.17
CA LEU A 241 -9.14 -15.62 -10.63
C LEU A 241 -10.41 -16.07 -11.38
N VAL A 242 -11.15 -17.02 -10.80
CA VAL A 242 -12.40 -17.56 -11.36
C VAL A 242 -13.54 -16.55 -11.22
N GLU A 243 -13.66 -15.87 -10.09
CA GLU A 243 -14.67 -14.80 -9.91
C GLU A 243 -14.43 -13.63 -10.87
N ILE A 244 -13.17 -13.25 -11.09
CA ILE A 244 -12.82 -12.22 -12.09
C ILE A 244 -13.25 -12.66 -13.49
N TYR A 245 -12.95 -13.90 -13.88
CA TYR A 245 -13.33 -14.42 -15.19
C TYR A 245 -14.84 -14.40 -15.43
N TYR A 246 -15.63 -14.90 -14.48
CA TYR A 246 -17.08 -14.90 -14.63
C TYR A 246 -17.67 -13.49 -14.61
N SER A 247 -17.12 -12.59 -13.78
CA SER A 247 -17.53 -11.18 -13.74
C SER A 247 -17.23 -10.44 -15.04
N VAL A 248 -16.08 -10.72 -15.67
CA VAL A 248 -15.76 -10.16 -17.00
C VAL A 248 -16.75 -10.69 -18.05
N ASN A 249 -17.03 -11.99 -18.03
CA ASN A 249 -17.95 -12.61 -18.99
C ASN A 249 -19.41 -12.20 -18.80
N SER A 250 -19.85 -11.85 -17.60
CA SER A 250 -21.21 -11.33 -17.38
C SER A 250 -21.46 -9.97 -18.03
N LEU A 251 -20.41 -9.28 -18.47
CA LEU A 251 -20.50 -8.04 -19.25
C LEU A 251 -20.64 -8.28 -20.76
N LEU A 252 -20.56 -9.54 -21.20
CA LEU A 252 -20.59 -9.93 -22.61
C LEU A 252 -21.90 -10.65 -22.93
N VAL A 253 -22.49 -10.35 -24.10
CA VAL A 253 -23.78 -10.92 -24.52
C VAL A 253 -23.58 -12.07 -25.51
N ASP A 254 -22.92 -11.79 -26.65
CA ASP A 254 -22.84 -12.76 -27.75
C ASP A 254 -21.50 -13.49 -27.84
N LYS A 255 -20.42 -12.85 -27.37
CA LYS A 255 -19.05 -13.35 -27.51
C LYS A 255 -18.35 -13.37 -26.17
N PHE A 256 -18.41 -14.52 -25.50
CA PHE A 256 -17.68 -14.76 -24.26
C PHE A 256 -16.17 -14.85 -24.50
N LEU A 257 -15.40 -14.41 -23.51
CA LEU A 257 -13.96 -14.54 -23.45
C LEU A 257 -13.60 -15.98 -23.07
N PRO A 258 -12.88 -16.74 -23.93
CA PRO A 258 -12.41 -18.07 -23.58
C PRO A 258 -11.43 -18.04 -22.39
N TRP A 259 -11.44 -19.09 -21.57
CA TRP A 259 -10.59 -19.17 -20.39
C TRP A 259 -9.09 -18.99 -20.69
N GLU A 260 -8.57 -19.67 -21.71
CA GLU A 260 -7.15 -19.56 -22.10
C GLU A 260 -6.77 -18.13 -22.52
N GLU A 261 -7.67 -17.45 -23.25
CA GLU A 261 -7.45 -16.08 -23.65
C GLU A 261 -7.50 -15.12 -22.45
N PHE A 262 -8.43 -15.36 -21.52
CA PHE A 262 -8.47 -14.63 -20.25
C PHE A 262 -7.16 -14.79 -19.46
N LEU A 263 -6.64 -16.00 -19.31
CA LEU A 263 -5.38 -16.23 -18.60
C LEU A 263 -4.21 -15.48 -19.23
N GLN A 264 -4.13 -15.47 -20.56
CA GLN A 264 -3.10 -14.71 -21.28
C GLN A 264 -3.23 -13.21 -21.03
N ARG A 265 -4.45 -12.66 -21.11
CA ARG A 265 -4.74 -11.25 -20.83
C ARG A 265 -4.45 -10.90 -19.36
N PHE A 266 -4.84 -11.74 -18.42
CA PHE A 266 -4.58 -11.56 -16.99
C PHE A 266 -3.09 -11.56 -16.67
N LYS A 267 -2.30 -12.43 -17.31
CA LYS A 267 -0.84 -12.45 -17.18
C LYS A 267 -0.19 -11.13 -17.62
N LEU A 268 -0.83 -10.36 -18.50
CA LEU A 268 -0.33 -9.03 -18.87
C LEU A 268 -0.33 -8.05 -17.69
N LEU A 269 -1.23 -8.25 -16.73
CA LEU A 269 -1.39 -7.43 -15.52
C LEU A 269 -0.45 -7.84 -14.37
N SER A 270 0.40 -8.85 -14.57
CA SER A 270 1.41 -9.25 -13.58
C SER A 270 2.30 -8.06 -13.21
N GLY A 271 2.42 -7.79 -11.91
CA GLY A 271 3.16 -6.64 -11.37
C GLY A 271 2.32 -5.37 -11.20
N PHE A 272 1.09 -5.31 -11.74
CA PHE A 272 0.12 -4.26 -11.46
C PHE A 272 -0.92 -4.70 -10.43
N LEU A 273 -1.34 -5.97 -10.50
CA LEU A 273 -2.23 -6.57 -9.51
C LEU A 273 -1.42 -7.23 -8.40
N VAL A 274 -1.83 -6.98 -7.15
CA VAL A 274 -1.21 -7.58 -5.97
C VAL A 274 -2.09 -8.74 -5.50
N LYS A 275 -1.48 -9.92 -5.36
CA LYS A 275 -2.16 -11.07 -4.76
C LYS A 275 -2.20 -10.87 -3.25
N ARG A 276 -3.41 -10.85 -2.67
CA ARG A 276 -3.59 -10.95 -1.22
C ARG A 276 -3.32 -12.41 -0.82
N LEU A 277 -2.27 -12.63 -0.04
CA LEU A 277 -1.87 -13.95 0.48
C LEU A 277 -2.60 -14.27 1.79
#